data_AF-A0A1X9NM12-F1
#
_entry.id   AF-A0A1X9NM12-F1
#
_cell.length_a   1.000
_cell.length_b   1.000
_cell.length_c   1.000
_cell.angle_alpha   90.00
_cell.angle_beta   90.00
_cell.angle_gamma   90.00
#
_symmetry.space_group_name_H-M   'P 1'
#
loop_
_entity.id
_entity.type
_entity.pdbx_description
1 polymer ?
#
loop_
_entity_poly.entity_id
_entity_poly.type
_entity_poly.pdbx_seq_one_letter_code
_entity_poly.pdbx_strand_id
1 'polypeptide(L)'
;MTNRTSFSCGENLDIAHANSMHQRLQKSLQKSAVIELKADKVSKADTAGLQLLAALAIEVTRRGGHLIWKKPSDTLLTTAQQLGLSQALMLENT
;
A
#
# COMPACT_ATOMS: atom_id res chain seq x y z
N MET A 1 -16.04 15.93 -8.44
CA MET A 1 -14.67 15.45 -8.74
C MET A 1 -14.16 14.72 -7.52
N THR A 2 -13.94 13.40 -7.59
CA THR A 2 -13.40 12.64 -6.45
C THR A 2 -11.91 12.94 -6.34
N ASN A 3 -11.51 13.74 -5.35
CA ASN A 3 -10.11 14.08 -5.14
C ASN A 3 -9.34 12.79 -4.80
N ARG A 4 -8.22 12.50 -5.49
CA ARG A 4 -7.38 11.31 -5.30
C ARG A 4 -5.94 11.74 -5.02
N THR A 5 -5.29 11.06 -4.09
CA THR A 5 -3.86 11.20 -3.85
C THR A 5 -3.08 10.03 -4.41
N SER A 6 -1.90 10.30 -4.98
CA SER A 6 -1.00 9.27 -5.47
C SER A 6 0.19 9.14 -4.52
N PHE A 7 0.53 7.91 -4.15
CA PHE A 7 1.61 7.57 -3.25
C PHE A 7 2.57 6.58 -3.91
N SER A 8 3.87 6.90 -3.92
CA SER A 8 4.90 5.98 -4.38
C SER A 8 5.42 5.13 -3.22
N CYS A 9 5.30 3.81 -3.37
CA CYS A 9 5.83 2.80 -2.45
C CYS A 9 7.37 2.79 -2.42
N GLY A 10 8.03 3.30 -3.47
CA GLY A 10 9.49 3.24 -3.59
C GLY A 10 9.98 1.84 -3.94
N GLU A 11 11.25 1.57 -3.67
CA GLU A 11 11.91 0.29 -4.01
C GLU A 11 11.86 -0.73 -2.88
N ASN A 12 11.85 -0.26 -1.63
CA ASN A 12 11.93 -1.07 -0.43
C ASN A 12 10.68 -0.95 0.43
N LEU A 13 9.97 -2.06 0.57
CA LEU A 13 8.89 -2.28 1.54
C LEU A 13 9.41 -3.15 2.68
N ASP A 14 10.29 -2.60 3.50
CA ASP A 14 10.91 -3.34 4.61
C ASP A 14 10.85 -2.60 5.95
N ILE A 15 11.19 -3.31 7.03
CA ILE A 15 11.17 -2.75 8.39
C ILE A 15 12.03 -1.49 8.54
N ALA A 16 13.14 -1.38 7.79
CA ALA A 16 14.03 -0.23 7.85
C ALA A 16 13.35 1.06 7.36
N HIS A 17 12.40 0.94 6.42
CA HIS A 17 11.69 2.07 5.84
C HIS A 17 10.25 2.24 6.36
N ALA A 18 9.72 1.26 7.09
CA ALA A 18 8.33 1.22 7.55
C ALA A 18 7.92 2.49 8.33
N ASN A 19 8.75 2.99 9.25
CA ASN A 19 8.42 4.19 10.03
C ASN A 19 8.28 5.45 9.16
N SER A 20 9.24 5.67 8.24
CA SER A 20 9.20 6.81 7.31
C SER A 20 8.00 6.70 6.36
N MET A 21 7.71 5.49 5.87
CA MET A 21 6.54 5.22 5.04
C MET A 21 5.24 5.52 5.79
N HIS A 22 5.11 5.07 7.03
CA HIS A 22 3.93 5.32 7.87
C HIS A 22 3.65 6.82 8.03
N GLN A 23 4.67 7.63 8.35
CA GLN A 23 4.51 9.09 8.47
C GLN A 23 4.03 9.73 7.15
N ARG A 24 4.54 9.25 6.00
CA ARG A 24 4.11 9.75 4.68
C ARG A 24 2.69 9.32 4.36
N LEU A 25 2.29 8.09 4.70
CA LEU A 25 0.95 7.57 4.51
C LEU A 25 -0.10 8.32 5.32
N GLN A 26 0.23 8.68 6.58
CA GLN A 26 -0.64 9.52 7.40
C GLN A 26 -0.96 10.86 6.72
N LYS A 27 0.03 11.48 6.06
CA LYS A 27 -0.19 12.71 5.29
C LYS A 27 -1.08 12.49 4.08
N SER A 28 -1.01 11.34 3.41
CA SER A 28 -1.92 11.01 2.29
C SER A 28 -3.35 10.79 2.78
N LEU A 29 -3.53 10.07 3.89
CA LEU A 29 -4.83 9.83 4.52
C LEU A 29 -5.58 11.11 4.90
N GLN A 30 -4.86 12.18 5.24
CA GLN A 30 -5.46 13.48 5.57
C GLN A 30 -5.91 14.26 4.33
N LYS A 31 -5.35 13.97 3.15
CA LYS A 31 -5.58 14.75 1.93
C LYS A 31 -6.76 14.26 1.10
N SER A 32 -7.02 12.96 1.11
CA SER A 32 -8.04 12.34 0.26
C SER A 32 -8.50 11.00 0.80
N ALA A 33 -9.77 10.68 0.57
CA ALA A 33 -10.35 9.36 0.81
C ALA A 33 -9.92 8.31 -0.24
N VAL A 34 -9.38 8.72 -1.39
CA VAL A 34 -8.92 7.82 -2.44
C VAL A 34 -7.40 7.87 -2.55
N ILE A 35 -6.74 6.74 -2.32
CA ILE A 35 -5.28 6.62 -2.37
C ILE A 35 -4.89 5.65 -3.48
N GLU A 36 -4.16 6.14 -4.47
CA GLU A 36 -3.53 5.32 -5.51
C GLU A 36 -2.08 5.00 -5.12
N LEU A 37 -1.80 3.72 -4.89
CA LEU A 37 -0.47 3.21 -4.58
C LEU A 37 0.26 2.81 -5.87
N LYS A 38 1.42 3.41 -6.11
CA LYS A 38 2.34 3.04 -7.19
C LYS A 38 3.45 2.17 -6.64
N ALA A 39 3.50 0.92 -7.08
CA ALA A 39 4.46 -0.06 -6.60
C ALA A 39 5.27 -0.72 -7.73
N ASP A 40 5.35 -0.05 -8.89
CA ASP A 40 6.08 -0.50 -10.08
C ASP A 40 7.58 -0.66 -9.85
N LYS A 41 8.13 0.02 -8.83
CA LYS A 41 9.55 -0.02 -8.48
C LYS A 41 9.89 -0.94 -7.32
N VAL A 42 8.91 -1.56 -6.66
CA VAL A 42 9.16 -2.37 -5.47
C VAL A 42 9.94 -3.62 -5.89
N SER A 43 11.20 -3.69 -5.47
CA SER A 43 12.11 -4.81 -5.74
C SER A 43 12.39 -5.64 -4.49
N LYS A 44 12.12 -5.08 -3.29
CA LYS A 44 12.25 -5.75 -2.01
C LYS A 44 11.02 -5.52 -1.15
N ALA A 45 10.48 -6.59 -0.58
CA ALA A 45 9.34 -6.54 0.34
C ALA A 45 9.50 -7.56 1.47
N ASP A 46 9.20 -7.16 2.70
CA ASP A 46 9.09 -8.03 3.87
C ASP A 46 7.72 -7.91 4.54
N THR A 47 7.54 -8.67 5.62
CA THR A 47 6.30 -8.71 6.40
C THR A 47 5.92 -7.34 6.96
N ALA A 48 6.88 -6.54 7.46
CA ALA A 48 6.59 -5.25 8.08
C ALA A 48 6.11 -4.23 7.05
N GLY A 49 6.74 -4.20 5.87
CA GLY A 49 6.31 -3.35 4.76
C GLY A 49 4.88 -3.67 4.30
N LEU A 50 4.56 -4.96 4.15
CA LEU A 50 3.24 -5.40 3.71
C LEU A 50 2.17 -5.24 4.79
N GLN A 51 2.48 -5.49 6.05
CA GLN A 51 1.55 -5.24 7.16
C GLN A 51 1.19 -3.76 7.28
N LEU A 52 2.14 -2.84 7.05
CA LEU A 52 1.84 -1.40 7.02
C LEU A 52 0.85 -1.04 5.91
N LEU A 53 1.02 -1.63 4.72
CA LEU A 53 0.11 -1.40 3.59
C LEU A 53 -1.26 -2.05 3.82
N ALA A 54 -1.32 -3.21 4.47
CA ALA A 54 -2.57 -3.83 4.87
C ALA A 54 -3.31 -2.98 5.92
N ALA A 55 -2.58 -2.44 6.91
CA ALA A 55 -3.14 -1.51 7.90
C ALA A 55 -3.68 -0.24 7.22
N LEU A 56 -2.98 0.28 6.21
CA LEU A 56 -3.47 1.39 5.39
C LEU A 56 -4.78 1.02 4.67
N ALA A 57 -4.85 -0.15 4.02
CA ALA A 57 -6.05 -0.58 3.31
C ALA A 57 -7.26 -0.68 4.25
N ILE A 58 -7.07 -1.28 5.43
CA ILE A 58 -8.09 -1.35 6.49
C ILE A 58 -8.52 0.05 6.91
N GLU A 59 -7.58 0.95 7.16
CA GLU A 59 -7.88 2.31 7.63
C GLU A 59 -8.60 3.16 6.56
N VAL A 60 -8.20 3.04 5.28
CA VAL A 60 -8.87 3.70 4.16
C VAL A 60 -10.31 3.23 4.06
N THR A 61 -10.56 1.92 4.08
CA THR A 61 -11.91 1.36 4.05
C THR A 61 -12.73 1.78 5.27
N ARG A 62 -12.14 1.75 6.48
CA ARG A 62 -12.81 2.19 7.71
C ARG A 62 -13.28 3.65 7.65
N ARG A 63 -12.56 4.51 6.90
CA ARG A 63 -12.93 5.91 6.65
C ARG A 63 -13.91 6.10 5.48
N GLY A 64 -14.39 5.03 4.86
CA GLY A 64 -15.25 5.10 3.67
C GLY A 64 -14.49 5.48 2.39
N GLY A 65 -13.18 5.30 2.38
CA GLY A 65 -12.30 5.58 1.25
C GLY A 65 -12.05 4.36 0.35
N HIS A 66 -11.21 4.57 -0.67
CA HIS A 66 -10.81 3.53 -1.61
C HIS A 66 -9.29 3.51 -1.83
N LEU A 67 -8.71 2.32 -1.77
CA LEU A 67 -7.31 2.09 -2.12
C LEU A 67 -7.24 1.46 -3.52
N ILE A 68 -6.33 1.95 -4.35
CA ILE A 68 -6.18 1.52 -5.75
C ILE A 68 -4.71 1.22 -6.00
N TRP A 69 -4.41 0.01 -6.45
CA TRP A 69 -3.07 -0.33 -6.91
C TRP A 69 -2.85 0.11 -8.35
N LYS A 70 -1.68 0.69 -8.61
CA LYS A 70 -1.21 1.03 -9.93
C LYS A 70 0.10 0.31 -10.19
N LYS A 71 0.07 -0.63 -11.13
CA LYS A 71 1.21 -1.45 -11.54
C LYS A 71 1.92 -2.07 -10.32
N PRO A 72 1.24 -2.92 -9.53
CA PRO A 72 1.94 -3.65 -8.46
C PRO A 72 3.08 -4.47 -9.07
N SER A 73 4.26 -4.49 -8.42
CA SER A 73 5.37 -5.31 -8.90
C SER A 73 5.15 -6.79 -8.57
N ASP A 74 5.80 -7.67 -9.33
CA ASP A 74 5.80 -9.11 -9.07
C ASP A 74 6.32 -9.44 -7.66
N THR A 75 7.31 -8.69 -7.17
CA THR A 75 7.80 -8.83 -5.80
C THR A 75 6.69 -8.57 -4.78
N LEU A 76 5.93 -7.47 -4.94
CA LEU A 76 4.81 -7.18 -4.04
C LEU A 76 3.74 -8.28 -4.09
N LEU A 77 3.34 -8.70 -5.31
CA LEU A 77 2.32 -9.72 -5.51
C LEU A 77 2.73 -11.06 -4.89
N THR A 78 3.97 -11.49 -5.16
CA THR A 78 4.51 -12.75 -4.67
C THR A 78 4.62 -12.76 -3.14
N THR A 79 5.19 -11.71 -2.54
CA THR A 79 5.32 -11.63 -1.08
C THR A 79 3.95 -11.53 -0.41
N ALA A 80 2.99 -10.78 -0.99
CA ALA A 80 1.62 -10.72 -0.48
C ALA A 80 0.95 -12.10 -0.49
N GLN A 81 1.12 -12.87 -1.56
CA GLN A 81 0.58 -14.23 -1.66
C GLN A 81 1.24 -15.18 -0.65
N GLN A 82 2.57 -15.15 -0.52
CA GLN A 82 3.31 -15.97 0.44
C GLN A 82 2.91 -15.71 1.89
N LEU A 83 2.58 -14.46 2.23
CA LEU A 83 2.15 -14.06 3.57
C LEU A 83 0.63 -14.22 3.80
N GLY A 84 -0.14 -14.63 2.79
CA GLY A 84 -1.61 -14.69 2.89
C GLY A 84 -2.27 -13.31 3.05
N LEU A 85 -1.62 -12.25 2.57
CA LEU A 85 -2.07 -10.86 2.71
C LEU A 85 -2.73 -10.29 1.44
N SER A 86 -2.83 -11.05 0.35
CA SER A 86 -3.39 -10.57 -0.92
C SER A 86 -4.79 -9.95 -0.77
N GLN A 87 -5.69 -10.58 0.01
CA GLN A 87 -7.02 -10.04 0.28
C GLN A 87 -6.97 -8.76 1.11
N ALA A 88 -6.19 -8.74 2.20
CA ALA A 88 -6.04 -7.58 3.07
C ALA A 88 -5.45 -6.37 2.33
N LEU A 89 -4.60 -6.64 1.33
CA LEU A 89 -4.03 -5.64 0.44
C LEU A 89 -4.92 -5.30 -0.76
N MET A 90 -6.08 -5.92 -0.94
CA MET A 90 -6.97 -5.73 -2.10
C MET A 90 -6.29 -6.04 -3.45
N LEU A 91 -5.46 -7.08 -3.48
CA LEU A 91 -4.69 -7.50 -4.67
C LEU A 91 -5.33 -8.64 -5.47
N GLU A 92 -6.41 -9.27 -4.98
CA GLU A 92 -7.00 -10.50 -5.57
C GLU A 92 -7.51 -10.34 -7.02
N ASN A 93 -7.72 -9.11 -7.49
CA ASN A 93 -8.23 -8.79 -8.83
C ASN A 93 -7.24 -7.95 -9.67
N THR A 94 -5.95 -7.96 -9.33
CA THR A 94 -4.91 -7.16 -10.01
C THR A 94 -4.02 -8.01 -10.88
#